data_AF-A0A968R1V4-F1
#
_entry.id   AF-A0A968R1V4-F1
#
_cell.length_a   1.000
_cell.length_b   1.000
_cell.length_c   1.000
_cell.angle_alpha   90.00
_cell.angle_beta   90.00
_cell.angle_gamma   90.00
#
_symmetry.space_group_name_H-M   'P 1'
#
loop_
_entity.id
_entity.type
_entity.pdbx_description
1 polymer ?
#
loop_
_entity_poly.entity_id
_entity_poly.type
_entity_poly.pdbx_seq_one_letter_code
_entity_poly.pdbx_strand_id
1 'polypeptide(L)'
;MEQGYAVGGGISAGILKSFNEKWKLHVQARQMYFAVQDNYHLSELSLSQHIGLSRNTALRLDLLWTKTGEYSYAEAGVFGYFYF
;
A
#
# COMPACT_ATOMS: atom_id res chain seq x y z
N MET A 1 27.32 15.78 -8.90
CA MET A 1 25.92 15.31 -8.94
C MET A 1 25.92 14.02 -9.73
N GLU A 2 26.21 12.89 -9.09
CA GLU A 2 26.20 11.59 -9.76
C GLU A 2 24.77 11.05 -9.70
N GLN A 3 24.11 10.99 -10.86
CA GLN A 3 22.78 10.38 -10.99
C GLN A 3 22.95 8.87 -10.88
N GLY A 4 22.91 8.35 -9.65
CA GLY A 4 22.87 6.92 -9.37
C GLY A 4 21.53 6.35 -9.82
N TYR A 5 21.51 5.67 -10.96
CA TYR A 5 20.33 4.93 -11.41
C TYR A 5 20.33 3.56 -10.74
N ALA A 6 19.33 3.30 -9.89
CA ALA A 6 19.11 2.00 -9.30
C ALA A 6 18.11 1.19 -10.13
N VAL A 7 18.46 -0.05 -10.48
CA VAL A 7 17.52 -1.02 -11.06
C VAL A 7 17.21 -2.06 -10.01
N GLY A 8 15.92 -2.37 -9.85
CA GLY A 8 15.44 -3.35 -8.89
C GLY A 8 14.29 -4.17 -9.44
N GLY A 9 14.13 -5.35 -8.86
CA GLY A 9 13.06 -6.29 -9.16
C GLY A 9 12.40 -6.77 -7.88
N GLY A 10 11.14 -7.17 -7.95
CA GLY A 10 10.41 -7.55 -6.75
C GLY A 10 9.22 -8.45 -7.03
N ILE A 11 8.66 -8.98 -5.96
CA ILE A 11 7.42 -9.75 -5.97
C ILE A 11 6.37 -9.01 -5.15
N SER A 12 5.12 -9.18 -5.54
CA SER A 12 3.99 -8.68 -4.76
C SER A 12 2.86 -9.67 -4.80
N ALA A 13 2.18 -9.83 -3.69
CA ALA A 13 0.97 -10.64 -3.57
C ALA A 13 -0.08 -9.86 -2.79
N GLY A 14 -1.35 -10.06 -3.14
CA GLY A 14 -2.44 -9.39 -2.45
C GLY A 14 -3.73 -10.21 -2.48
N ILE A 15 -4.57 -9.96 -1.48
CA ILE A 15 -5.89 -10.54 -1.32
C ILE A 15 -6.90 -9.41 -1.35
N LEU A 16 -7.83 -9.50 -2.30
CA LEU A 16 -9.01 -8.63 -2.35
C LEU A 16 -10.23 -9.44 -1.92
N LYS A 17 -10.96 -8.94 -0.92
CA LYS A 17 -12.18 -9.56 -0.41
C LYS A 17 -13.32 -8.54 -0.37
N SER A 18 -14.41 -8.84 -1.07
CA SER A 18 -15.68 -8.13 -0.90
C SER A 18 -16.53 -8.90 0.10
N PHE A 19 -16.88 -8.28 1.22
CA PHE A 19 -17.79 -8.89 2.20
C PHE A 19 -19.24 -8.74 1.78
N ASN A 20 -19.57 -7.60 1.17
CA ASN A 20 -20.85 -7.30 0.55
C ASN A 20 -20.62 -6.26 -0.55
N GLU A 21 -21.69 -5.68 -1.09
CA GLU A 21 -21.62 -4.64 -2.14
C GLU A 21 -20.98 -3.32 -1.68
N LYS A 22 -20.97 -3.07 -0.37
CA LYS A 22 -20.52 -1.81 0.24
C LYS A 22 -19.17 -1.91 0.93
N TRP A 23 -18.72 -3.09 1.31
CA TRP A 23 -17.47 -3.27 2.06
C TRP A 23 -16.48 -4.16 1.31
N LYS A 24 -15.35 -3.56 0.98
CA LYS A 24 -14.20 -4.20 0.34
C LYS A 24 -12.97 -4.03 1.21
N LEU A 25 -12.18 -5.09 1.27
CA LEU A 25 -10.92 -5.16 1.98
C LEU A 25 -9.83 -5.60 1.00
N HIS A 26 -8.73 -4.87 0.96
CA HIS A 26 -7.56 -5.21 0.18
C HIS A 26 -6.35 -5.27 1.10
N VAL A 27 -5.68 -6.42 1.11
CA VAL A 27 -4.42 -6.63 1.83
C VAL A 27 -3.37 -6.93 0.80
N GLN A 28 -2.23 -6.25 0.83
CA GLN A 28 -1.14 -6.50 -0.10
C GLN A 28 0.20 -6.51 0.63
N ALA A 29 1.08 -7.41 0.22
CA ALA A 29 2.48 -7.41 0.59
C ALA A 29 3.34 -7.27 -0.66
N ARG A 30 4.36 -6.43 -0.59
CA ARG A 30 5.33 -6.21 -1.67
C ARG A 30 6.74 -6.33 -1.11
N GLN A 31 7.62 -6.95 -1.88
CA GLN A 31 9.04 -7.03 -1.57
C GLN A 31 9.85 -6.70 -2.81
N MET A 32 10.75 -5.74 -2.71
CA MET A 32 11.62 -5.27 -3.79
C MET A 32 13.08 -5.36 -3.37
N TYR A 33 13.91 -5.76 -4.33
CA TYR A 33 15.35 -5.90 -4.21
C TYR A 33 15.99 -4.95 -5.23
N PHE A 34 16.85 -4.06 -4.77
CA PHE A 34 17.61 -3.15 -5.63
C PHE A 34 19.07 -3.57 -5.60
N ALA A 35 19.70 -3.72 -6.78
CA ALA A 35 21.01 -4.34 -6.92
C ALA A 35 22.03 -3.46 -7.65
N VAL A 36 21.79 -2.16 -7.80
CA VAL A 36 22.71 -1.25 -8.49
C VAL A 36 23.18 -0.17 -7.52
N GLN A 37 24.50 -0.16 -7.31
CA GLN A 37 25.28 0.75 -6.45
C GLN A 37 25.05 0.60 -4.93
N ASP A 38 23.83 0.39 -4.48
CA ASP A 38 23.51 0.14 -3.07
C ASP A 38 22.50 -1.01 -2.96
N ASN A 39 22.87 -2.08 -2.26
CA ASN A 39 22.04 -3.28 -2.11
C ASN A 39 21.04 -3.07 -0.97
N TYR A 40 19.84 -2.62 -1.29
CA TYR A 40 18.79 -2.47 -0.28
C TYR A 40 17.51 -3.20 -0.65
N HIS A 41 16.79 -3.54 0.41
CA HIS A 41 15.57 -4.33 0.38
C HIS A 41 14.44 -3.46 0.89
N LEU A 42 13.35 -3.42 0.13
CA LEU A 42 12.12 -2.73 0.51
C LEU A 42 11.03 -3.77 0.72
N SER A 43 10.48 -3.80 1.92
CA SER A 43 9.34 -4.64 2.29
C SER A 43 8.18 -3.74 2.66
N GLU A 44 7.02 -4.00 2.09
CA GLU A 44 5.81 -3.22 2.34
C GLU A 44 4.64 -4.14 2.62
N LEU A 45 3.79 -3.69 3.52
CA LEU A 45 2.51 -4.30 3.82
C LEU A 45 1.46 -3.21 3.86
N SER A 46 0.42 -3.35 3.04
CA SER A 46 -0.67 -2.40 2.96
C SER A 46 -2.01 -3.07 3.25
N LEU A 47 -2.87 -2.32 3.91
CA LEU A 47 -4.23 -2.67 4.25
C LEU A 47 -5.13 -1.51 3.85
N SER A 48 -6.03 -1.74 2.91
CA SER A 48 -7.03 -0.77 2.48
C SER A 48 -8.43 -1.31 2.73
N GLN A 49 -9.26 -0.54 3.42
CA GLN A 49 -10.67 -0.83 3.64
C GLN A 49 -11.50 0.22 2.96
N HIS A 50 -12.47 -0.19 2.16
CA HIS A 50 -13.43 0.70 1.52
C HIS A 50 -14.84 0.34 1.99
N ILE A 51 -15.54 1.30 2.60
CA ILE A 51 -16.85 1.12 3.21
C ILE A 51 -17.81 2.18 2.63
N GLY A 52 -18.80 1.73 1.85
CA GLY A 52 -19.93 2.53 1.41
C GLY A 52 -20.93 2.73 2.55
N LEU A 53 -21.10 3.97 3.01
CA LEU A 53 -22.07 4.32 4.04
C LEU A 53 -23.47 4.47 3.44
N SER A 54 -23.57 5.10 2.27
CA SER A 54 -24.82 5.34 1.54
C SER A 54 -24.58 5.20 0.02
N ARG A 55 -25.60 5.46 -0.81
CA ARG A 55 -25.41 5.52 -2.28
C ARG A 55 -24.51 6.68 -2.72
N ASN A 56 -24.36 7.68 -1.85
CA ASN A 56 -23.69 8.95 -2.15
C ASN A 56 -22.50 9.20 -1.21
N THR A 57 -22.16 8.25 -0.36
CA THR A 57 -21.11 8.43 0.65
C THR A 57 -20.31 7.17 0.84
N ALA A 58 -18.99 7.28 0.76
CA ALA A 58 -18.06 6.21 1.05
C ALA A 58 -16.90 6.70 1.92
N LEU A 59 -16.34 5.78 2.69
CA LEU A 59 -15.13 5.97 3.48
C LEU A 59 -14.07 5.00 3.00
N ARG A 60 -12.82 5.44 3.00
CA ARG A 60 -11.66 4.60 2.79
C ARG A 60 -10.65 4.80 3.91
N LEU A 61 -10.16 3.68 4.43
CA LEU A 61 -9.11 3.63 5.45
C LEU A 61 -7.92 2.92 4.84
N ASP A 62 -6.77 3.57 4.84
CA ASP A 62 -5.52 3.00 4.34
C ASP A 62 -4.51 2.95 5.47
N LEU A 63 -3.84 1.82 5.60
CA LEU A 63 -2.67 1.62 6.45
C LEU A 63 -1.56 1.07 5.57
N LEU A 64 -0.38 1.67 5.65
CA LEU A 64 0.81 1.23 4.97
C LEU A 64 1.92 1.09 6.00
N TRP A 65 2.60 -0.03 5.99
CA TRP A 65 3.84 -0.22 6.71
C TRP A 65 4.94 -0.49 5.69
N THR A 66 6.04 0.24 5.82
CA THR A 66 7.19 0.14 4.92
C THR A 66 8.45 -0.05 5.75
N LYS A 67 9.29 -0.99 5.33
CA LYS A 67 10.64 -1.22 5.85
C LYS A 67 11.64 -1.14 4.72
N THR A 68 12.67 -0.33 4.92
CA THR A 68 13.81 -0.17 4.00
C THR A 68 15.11 -0.28 4.79
N GLY A 69 15.86 -1.37 4.57
CA GLY A 69 17.05 -1.68 5.38
C GLY A 69 16.73 -1.76 6.88
N GLU A 70 17.35 -0.86 7.67
CA GLU A 70 17.13 -0.76 9.13
C GLU A 70 15.96 0.16 9.52
N TYR A 71 15.45 0.96 8.59
CA TYR A 71 14.38 1.91 8.86
C TYR A 71 13.03 1.27 8.59
N SER A 72 12.07 1.54 9.48
CA SER A 72 10.66 1.23 9.22
C SER A 72 9.77 2.38 9.64
N TYR A 73 8.68 2.56 8.90
CA TYR A 73 7.69 3.57 9.17
C TYR A 73 6.30 3.05 8.81
N ALA A 74 5.28 3.67 9.42
CA ALA A 74 3.90 3.36 9.15
C ALA A 74 3.14 4.65 8.81
N GLU A 75 2.26 4.56 7.84
CA GLU A 75 1.39 5.63 7.37
C GLU A 75 -0.06 5.20 7.50
N ALA A 76 -0.92 6.13 7.89
CA ALA A 76 -2.35 5.91 8.02
C ALA A 76 -3.10 7.05 7.32
N GLY A 77 -4.13 6.70 6.56
CA GLY A 77 -4.97 7.63 5.82
C GLY A 77 -6.44 7.33 6.01
N VAL A 78 -7.24 8.38 6.14
CA VAL A 78 -8.71 8.32 6.17
C VAL A 78 -9.23 9.25 5.09
N PHE A 79 -10.04 8.71 4.17
CA PHE A 79 -10.58 9.45 3.04
C PHE A 79 -12.11 9.35 3.05
N GLY A 80 -12.78 10.48 2.89
CA GLY A 80 -14.23 10.56 2.71
C GLY A 80 -14.58 10.94 1.29
N TYR A 81 -15.51 10.20 0.69
CA TYR A 81 -16.06 10.47 -0.63
C TYR A 81 -17.53 10.83 -0.46
N PHE A 82 -17.92 12.02 -0.93
CA PHE A 82 -19.28 12.50 -0.94
C PHE A 82 -19.65 12.85 -2.39
N TYR A 83 -20.63 12.14 -2.94
CA TYR A 83 -21.11 12.31 -4.31
C TYR A 83 -22.42 13.10 -4.27
N PHE A 84 -22.42 14.29 -4.86
CA PHE A 84 -23.56 15.20 -4.95
C PHE A 84 -24.16 15.19 -6.36
#